data_AF-A0A1W9XII5-F1
#
_entry.id   AF-A0A1W9XII5-F1
#
_cell.length_a   1.000
_cell.length_b   1.000
_cell.length_c   1.000
_cell.angle_alpha   90.00
_cell.angle_beta   90.00
_cell.angle_gamma   90.00
#
_symmetry.space_group_name_H-M   'P 1'
#
loop_
_entity.id
_entity.type
_entity.pdbx_description
1 polymer ?
#
loop_
_entity_poly.entity_id
_entity_poly.type
_entity_poly.pdbx_seq_one_letter_code
_entity_poly.pdbx_strand_id
1 'polypeptide(L)' 'MDLKIPGVKGLEMLEAIRDKNPEAKVIIITGYASIDTAVDSARMGAIGYIPKPFTPTEIRTATESAFRIAA' A
#
# COMPACT_ATOMS: atom_id res chain seq x y z
N MET A 1 0.11 4.92 -0.62
CA MET A 1 0.30 5.03 -2.08
C MET A 1 -0.99 4.64 -2.77
N ASP A 2 -1.44 5.37 -3.80
CA ASP A 2 -2.62 4.97 -4.58
C ASP A 2 -2.22 4.07 -5.76
N LEU A 3 -3.03 3.03 -6.04
CA LEU A 3 -2.82 2.19 -7.22
C LEU A 3 -3.26 2.85 -8.53
N LYS A 4 -4.22 3.77 -8.45
CA LYS A 4 -4.81 4.43 -9.61
C LYS A 4 -4.39 5.90 -9.63
N ILE A 5 -3.16 6.13 -10.07
CA ILE A 5 -2.62 7.45 -10.34
C ILE A 5 -2.62 7.64 -11.86
N PRO A 6 -3.27 8.68 -12.42
CA PRO A 6 -3.23 8.93 -13.86
C PRO A 6 -1.79 9.00 -14.38
N GLY A 7 -1.49 8.22 -15.41
CA GLY A 7 -0.15 8.15 -16.01
C GLY A 7 0.87 7.30 -15.25
N VAL A 8 0.48 6.63 -14.16
CA VAL A 8 1.37 5.75 -13.39
C VAL A 8 0.66 4.43 -13.09
N LYS A 9 1.31 3.31 -13.40
CA LYS A 9 0.84 2.00 -12.93
C LYS A 9 1.28 1.81 -11.48
N GLY A 10 0.33 1.78 -10.56
CA GLY A 10 0.62 1.76 -9.13
C GLY A 10 1.49 0.60 -8.66
N LEU A 11 1.42 -0.57 -9.30
CA LEU A 11 2.29 -1.71 -8.97
C LEU A 11 3.75 -1.47 -9.42
N GLU A 12 3.97 -0.86 -10.58
CA GLU A 12 5.33 -0.48 -11.03
C GLU A 12 5.95 0.56 -10.08
N MET A 13 5.12 1.43 -9.48
CA MET A 13 5.59 2.36 -8.45
C MET A 13 5.97 1.64 -7.15
N LEU A 14 5.23 0.62 -6.73
CA LEU A 14 5.58 -0.18 -5.56
C LEU A 14 6.95 -0.85 -5.74
N GLU A 15 7.17 -1.44 -6.92
CA GLU A 15 8.44 -2.04 -7.31
C GLU A 15 9.58 -1.00 -7.27
N ALA A 16 9.40 0.15 -7.92
CA ALA A 16 10.41 1.22 -7.93
C ALA A 16 10.74 1.77 -6.52
N ILE A 17 9.75 1.88 -5.63
CA ILE A 17 9.97 2.30 -4.24
C ILE A 17 10.84 1.27 -3.52
N ARG A 18 10.54 -0.02 -3.70
CA ARG A 18 11.28 -1.11 -3.08
C ARG A 18 12.71 -1.22 -3.58
N ASP A 19 12.92 -1.09 -4.88
CA ASP A 19 14.26 -1.15 -5.48
C ASP A 19 15.14 0.01 -4.97
N LYS A 20 14.54 1.18 -4.75
CA LYS A 20 15.25 2.37 -4.28
C LYS A 20 15.45 2.39 -2.76
N ASN A 21 14.48 1.86 -2.00
CA ASN A 21 14.53 1.80 -0.55
C ASN A 21 13.78 0.56 -0.03
N PRO A 22 14.49 -0.57 0.15
CA PRO A 22 13.90 -1.82 0.61
C PRO A 22 13.23 -1.74 1.99
N GLU A 23 13.66 -0.81 2.84
CA GLU A 23 13.11 -0.59 4.20
C GLU A 23 11.84 0.29 4.19
N ALA A 24 11.47 0.83 3.03
CA ALA A 24 10.29 1.67 2.90
C ALA A 24 9.00 0.86 3.15
N LYS A 25 8.26 1.29 4.17
CA LYS A 25 6.96 0.75 4.52
C LYS A 25 5.88 1.32 3.62
N VAL A 26 5.29 0.50 2.75
CA VAL A 26 4.25 0.96 1.80
C VAL A 26 2.87 0.40 2.16
N ILE A 27 1.93 1.31 2.41
CA ILE A 27 0.49 1.01 2.53
C ILE A 27 -0.20 1.44 1.24
N ILE A 28 -0.97 0.53 0.64
CA ILE A 28 -1.78 0.81 -0.54
C ILE A 28 -3.13 1.41 -0.13
N ILE A 29 -3.58 2.45 -0.83
CA ILE A 29 -4.87 3.11 -0.60
C ILE A 29 -5.55 3.37 -1.95
N THR A 30 -6.62 2.65 -2.31
CA THR A 30 -7.21 2.78 -3.67
C THR A 30 -8.74 2.69 -3.69
N GLY A 31 -9.38 3.40 -4.63
CA GLY A 31 -10.82 3.28 -4.89
C GLY A 31 -11.21 2.15 -5.84
N TYR A 32 -10.24 1.44 -6.41
CA TYR A 32 -10.46 0.32 -7.34
C TYR A 32 -10.09 -1.00 -6.67
N ALA A 33 -10.55 -1.16 -5.44
CA ALA A 33 -10.12 -2.28 -4.63
C ALA A 33 -10.67 -3.60 -5.16
N SER A 34 -9.80 -4.60 -5.23
CA SER A 34 -10.15 -5.97 -5.59
C SER A 34 -9.30 -6.96 -4.80
N ILE A 35 -9.75 -8.21 -4.73
CA ILE A 35 -8.96 -9.28 -4.12
C ILE A 35 -7.62 -9.42 -4.84
N ASP A 36 -7.63 -9.42 -6.17
CA ASP A 36 -6.40 -9.57 -6.98
C ASP A 36 -5.39 -8.47 -6.68
N THR A 37 -5.81 -7.20 -6.65
CA THR A 37 -4.89 -6.08 -6.35
C THR A 37 -4.37 -6.09 -4.91
N ALA A 38 -5.17 -6.58 -3.96
CA ALA A 38 -4.73 -6.77 -2.58
C ALA A 38 -3.68 -7.90 -2.48
N VAL A 39 -3.91 -9.03 -3.16
CA VAL A 39 -2.97 -10.15 -3.22
C VAL A 39 -1.66 -9.75 -3.90
N ASP A 40 -1.74 -9.09 -5.05
CA ASP A 40 -0.55 -8.69 -5.81
C ASP A 40 0.29 -7.67 -5.04
N SER A 41 -0.34 -6.65 -4.46
CA SER A 41 0.38 -5.68 -3.63
C SER A 41 1.04 -6.30 -2.40
N ALA A 42 0.38 -7.26 -1.74
CA ALA A 42 0.97 -7.99 -0.62
C ALA A 42 2.17 -8.83 -1.06
N ARG A 43 2.08 -9.55 -2.19
CA ARG A 43 3.20 -10.31 -2.77
C ARG A 43 4.38 -9.41 -3.12
N MET A 44 4.10 -8.19 -3.56
CA MET A 44 5.10 -7.17 -3.85
C MET A 44 5.63 -6.45 -2.59
N GLY A 45 5.24 -6.87 -1.38
CA GLY A 45 5.79 -6.34 -0.14
C GLY A 45 5.11 -5.08 0.40
N ALA A 46 3.92 -4.75 -0.10
CA ALA A 46 3.06 -3.81 0.61
C ALA A 46 2.64 -4.41 1.96
N ILE A 47 2.71 -3.59 2.99
CA ILE A 47 2.45 -4.02 4.37
C ILE A 47 1.03 -3.69 4.84
N GLY A 48 0.22 -3.10 3.96
CA GLY A 48 -1.16 -2.73 4.23
C GLY A 48 -1.91 -2.37 2.96
N TYR A 49 -3.22 -2.52 3.01
CA TYR A 49 -4.12 -2.25 1.90
C TYR A 49 -5.44 -1.68 2.43
N ILE A 50 -5.84 -0.51 1.94
CA ILE A 50 -7.03 0.22 2.41
C ILE A 50 -7.88 0.62 1.19
N PRO A 51 -9.13 0.16 1.08
CA PRO A 51 -10.05 0.63 0.05
C PRO A 51 -10.51 2.07 0.35
N LYS A 52 -10.79 2.87 -0.70
CA LYS A 52 -11.53 4.13 -0.59
C LYS A 52 -13.03 3.86 -0.78
N PRO A 53 -13.93 4.55 -0.05
CA PRO A 53 -13.64 5.53 1.01
C PRO A 53 -13.14 4.84 2.29
N PHE A 54 -12.36 5.56 3.09
CA PHE A 54 -11.85 5.11 4.38
C PHE A 54 -12.09 6.18 5.46
N THR A 55 -12.06 5.75 6.69
CA THR A 55 -12.18 6.57 7.90
C THR A 55 -10.80 6.99 8.42
N PRO A 56 -10.71 8.10 9.18
CA PRO A 56 -9.48 8.49 9.88
C PRO A 56 -8.94 7.40 10.83
N THR A 57 -9.82 6.55 11.36
CA THR A 57 -9.42 5.44 12.24
C THR A 57 -8.70 4.35 11.46
N GLU A 58 -9.21 3.96 10.29
CA GLU A 58 -8.58 2.90 9.47
C GLU A 58 -7.16 3.26 9.05
N ILE A 59 -6.93 4.50 8.62
CA ILE A 59 -5.58 4.96 8.24
C ILE A 59 -4.64 5.03 9.45
N ARG A 60 -5.14 5.44 10.62
CA ARG A 60 -4.39 5.45 11.87
C ARG A 60 -3.96 4.03 12.26
N THR A 61 -4.91 3.10 12.32
CA THR A 61 -4.65 1.70 12.68
C THR A 61 -3.66 1.03 11.72
N ALA A 62 -3.79 1.26 10.42
CA ALA A 62 -2.86 0.73 9.43
C ALA A 62 -1.44 1.27 9.62
N THR A 63 -1.31 2.57 9.89
CA THR A 63 -0.03 3.24 10.12
C THR A 63 0.63 2.77 11.43
N GLU A 64 -0.13 2.67 12.52
CA GLU A 64 0.37 2.14 13.79
C GLU A 64 0.81 0.68 13.68
N SER A 65 0.07 -0.13 12.92
CA SER A 65 0.45 -1.52 12.65
C SER A 65 1.73 -1.61 11.83
N ALA A 66 1.89 -0.73 10.82
CA ALA A 66 3.11 -0.64 10.04
C ALA A 66 4.35 -0.34 10.89
N PHE A 67 4.25 0.56 11.88
CA PHE A 67 5.39 0.89 12.75
C PHE A 67 5.70 -0.20 13.79
N ARG A 68 4.71 -0.98 14.23
CA ARG A 68 4.94 -2.09 15.18
C ARG A 68 5.73 -3.27 14.59
N ILE A 69 5.64 -3.50 13.28
CA ILE A 69 6.32 -4.62 12.61
C ILE A 69 7.86 -4.43 12.57
N ALA A 70 8.36 -3.23 12.89
CA ALA A 70 9.79 -2.91 12.89
C ALA A 70 10.43 -2.82 14.29
N ALA A 71 9.79 -3.41 15.30
CA ALA A 71 10.33 -3.59 16.65
C ALA A 71 10.61 -5.08 16.88
#